data_AF-J7LFD6-F1
#
_entry.id   AF-J7LFD6-F1
#
_cell.length_a   1.000
_cell.length_b   1.000
_cell.length_c   1.000
_cell.angle_alpha   90.00
_cell.angle_beta   90.00
_cell.angle_gamma   90.00
#
_symmetry.space_group_name_H-M   'P 1'
#
loop_
_entity.id
_entity.type
_entity.pdbx_description
1 polymer ?
#
loop_
_entity_poly.entity_id
_entity_poly.type
_entity_poly.pdbx_seq_one_letter_code
_entity_poly.pdbx_strand_id
1 'polypeptide(L)'
;MSTTYLGERFIRHPLTGRNLKELDISAKAPVILERDKEKLKRKAEKKTADGKDRYVYPTGFSLNKGRFGDFPTREETAHQRGWRAYMTVGVPLVEERGDITQPPPDVVSKQTYINRTDPTPTTWSHTVEFSISNTISWSLQGQVQLTFGAKTTASLQQQLQKSMAMTNSQKTTLKNSKDNQGVDMESQSQSTSTTTATSTATGTGELSAQLMLGITGSVSGSLTTGFKTSSTLNGEVGSRVDVLATQRRQVRRFDYEFPISFGGWVALHYPEPVEVKEVEPNGPQAKEPKYARVLAWKLGETGPDSESFDLTDDGKPFMQKGEAEVVSTLAGEHQVFELENLVFEEKQHPLHKEDVTEPVAPRAAPVEIATGLGRAEGLALDLENRKAYVVERAGGNRGRLHKVDLDSGAVERIAENLGDTNDVALDKAGGKAYVTDYGGRLLTVDLSEPSAAPVVVAEKIRAYGVALDLPNHRIYVSDYLAGKLVELDLSGGSAEQRRSWPVRNAAGVALVGDKAYVGQYGRGEFYEIDLAAEGEEPPREVASALGQSVRVALDGETTAYVSDPGGRRLHEIALTEGAAKGHQRVVVDGIGSICGVALDRDEDLVYLTTREGRLLKASGVLKDPSAEE
;
A
#
# COMPACT_ATOMS: atom_id res chain seq x y z
N MET A 1 -43.72 43.80 -14.56
CA MET A 1 -43.81 42.35 -14.31
C MET A 1 -42.44 41.77 -14.57
N SER A 2 -41.74 41.34 -13.52
CA SER A 2 -40.38 40.79 -13.64
C SER A 2 -40.50 39.27 -13.79
N THR A 3 -40.21 38.75 -14.98
CA THR A 3 -40.06 37.33 -15.25
C THR A 3 -38.74 36.84 -14.66
N THR A 4 -38.82 36.11 -13.55
CA THR A 4 -37.69 35.38 -12.97
C THR A 4 -37.42 34.14 -13.82
N TYR A 5 -36.29 34.12 -14.53
CA TYR A 5 -35.78 32.92 -15.19
C TYR A 5 -35.16 31.98 -14.15
N LEU A 6 -35.73 30.79 -13.97
CA LEU A 6 -35.03 29.67 -13.33
C LEU A 6 -33.91 29.23 -14.27
N GLY A 7 -32.65 29.46 -13.88
CA GLY A 7 -31.48 29.07 -14.65
C GLY A 7 -31.48 27.57 -14.99
N GLU A 8 -31.34 27.28 -16.28
CA GLU A 8 -31.36 25.95 -16.88
C GLU A 8 -30.29 25.03 -16.24
N ARG A 9 -30.73 23.95 -15.57
CA ARG A 9 -29.84 22.90 -15.01
C ARG A 9 -29.31 21.91 -16.06
N PHE A 10 -29.55 22.16 -17.34
CA PHE A 10 -29.28 21.23 -18.45
C PHE A 10 -28.75 21.99 -19.66
N ILE A 11 -27.48 21.82 -20.01
CA ILE A 11 -26.88 22.50 -21.17
C ILE A 11 -27.00 21.60 -22.39
N ARG A 12 -27.68 22.10 -23.42
CA ARG A 12 -27.88 21.42 -24.70
C ARG A 12 -26.67 21.62 -25.59
N HIS A 13 -26.08 20.52 -26.05
CA HIS A 13 -24.96 20.52 -26.99
C HIS A 13 -25.38 19.97 -28.35
N PRO A 14 -24.98 20.59 -29.46
CA PRO A 14 -25.25 20.03 -30.79
C PRO A 14 -24.56 18.68 -30.93
N LEU A 15 -25.30 17.67 -31.39
CA LEU A 15 -24.75 16.33 -31.61
C LEU A 15 -23.82 16.34 -32.84
N THR A 16 -22.51 16.32 -32.62
CA THR A 16 -21.52 16.47 -33.70
C THR A 16 -21.24 15.15 -34.43
N GLY A 17 -20.63 15.23 -35.62
CA GLY A 17 -20.19 14.04 -36.36
C GLY A 17 -19.13 13.21 -35.62
N ARG A 18 -18.37 13.84 -34.71
CA ARG A 18 -17.41 13.14 -33.84
C ARG A 18 -18.15 12.34 -32.75
N ASN A 19 -19.10 12.97 -32.06
CA ASN A 19 -19.94 12.32 -31.05
C ASN A 19 -20.69 11.11 -31.64
N LEU A 20 -21.19 11.22 -32.87
CA LEU A 20 -21.90 10.14 -33.57
C LEU A 20 -21.02 8.92 -33.85
N LYS A 21 -19.72 9.13 -34.13
CA LYS A 21 -18.74 8.04 -34.30
C LYS A 21 -18.37 7.42 -32.96
N GLU A 22 -18.18 8.26 -31.94
CA GLU A 22 -17.80 7.86 -30.58
C GLU A 22 -18.89 7.03 -29.89
N LEU A 23 -20.16 7.33 -30.15
CA LEU A 23 -21.31 6.54 -29.70
C LEU A 23 -21.55 5.28 -30.54
N ASP A 24 -20.74 5.06 -31.57
CA ASP A 24 -20.86 3.95 -32.52
C ASP A 24 -22.28 3.79 -33.12
N ILE A 25 -22.92 4.93 -33.42
CA ILE A 25 -24.31 4.96 -33.92
C ILE A 25 -24.42 4.21 -35.26
N SER A 26 -23.34 4.18 -36.05
CA SER A 26 -23.33 3.47 -37.33
C SER A 26 -23.46 1.96 -37.18
N ALA A 27 -22.73 1.35 -36.25
CA ALA A 27 -22.85 -0.09 -36.01
C ALA A 27 -24.18 -0.44 -35.32
N LYS A 28 -24.66 0.44 -34.43
CA LYS A 28 -25.91 0.24 -33.69
C LYS A 28 -27.19 0.55 -34.50
N ALA A 29 -27.09 1.19 -35.66
CA ALA A 29 -28.24 1.67 -36.43
C ALA A 29 -29.32 0.59 -36.73
N PRO A 30 -28.98 -0.65 -37.14
CA PRO A 30 -29.98 -1.70 -37.35
C PRO A 30 -30.73 -2.07 -36.07
N VAL A 31 -30.00 -2.14 -34.94
CA VAL A 31 -30.56 -2.49 -33.63
C VAL A 31 -31.49 -1.38 -33.12
N ILE A 32 -31.08 -0.12 -33.26
CA ILE A 32 -31.89 1.06 -32.90
C ILE A 32 -33.21 1.07 -33.68
N LEU A 33 -33.15 0.86 -35.01
CA LEU A 33 -34.33 0.86 -35.86
C LEU A 33 -35.28 -0.30 -35.54
N GLU A 34 -34.76 -1.51 -35.29
CA GLU A 34 -35.59 -2.67 -34.96
C GLU A 34 -36.25 -2.51 -33.58
N ARG A 35 -35.55 -1.94 -32.60
CA ARG A 35 -36.09 -1.68 -31.26
C ARG A 35 -37.24 -0.68 -31.29
N ASP A 36 -37.05 0.45 -31.97
CA ASP A 36 -38.08 1.50 -32.01
C ASP A 36 -39.16 1.25 -33.09
N LYS A 37 -39.02 0.19 -33.89
CA LYS A 37 -39.88 -0.15 -35.04
C LYS A 37 -41.37 0.02 -34.80
N GLU A 38 -41.90 -0.53 -33.71
CA GLU A 38 -43.34 -0.45 -33.43
C GLU A 38 -43.81 0.96 -33.06
N LYS A 39 -42.94 1.78 -32.44
CA LYS A 39 -43.21 3.21 -32.17
C LYS A 39 -43.20 4.01 -33.46
N LEU A 40 -42.33 3.63 -34.40
CA LEU A 40 -42.10 4.34 -35.67
C LEU A 40 -43.04 3.94 -36.80
N LYS A 41 -44.09 3.15 -36.56
CA LYS A 41 -45.02 2.80 -37.65
C LYS A 41 -45.85 4.00 -38.10
N ARG A 42 -46.00 4.16 -39.41
CA ARG A 42 -46.83 5.20 -40.03
C ARG A 42 -47.72 4.65 -41.12
N LYS A 43 -48.88 5.31 -41.29
CA LYS A 43 -49.87 4.93 -42.29
C LYS A 43 -49.38 5.33 -43.69
N ALA A 44 -49.32 4.37 -44.59
CA ALA A 44 -48.98 4.55 -45.99
C ALA A 44 -50.05 5.34 -46.75
N GLU A 45 -49.62 6.11 -47.74
CA GLU A 45 -50.52 6.70 -48.74
C GLU A 45 -51.26 5.63 -49.54
N LYS A 46 -50.54 4.56 -49.93
CA LYS A 46 -51.08 3.44 -50.69
C LYS A 46 -51.71 2.39 -49.78
N LYS A 47 -53.03 2.25 -49.91
CA LYS A 47 -53.82 1.18 -49.30
C LYS A 47 -53.48 -0.20 -49.87
N THR A 48 -53.84 -1.24 -49.13
CA THR A 48 -53.79 -2.63 -49.60
C THR A 48 -54.76 -2.85 -50.77
N ALA A 49 -54.59 -3.95 -51.53
CA ALA A 49 -55.49 -4.33 -52.62
C ALA A 49 -56.97 -4.42 -52.18
N ASP A 50 -57.20 -4.75 -50.90
CA ASP A 50 -58.53 -4.85 -50.27
C ASP A 50 -59.06 -3.51 -49.71
N GLY A 51 -58.39 -2.39 -49.99
CA GLY A 51 -58.80 -1.06 -49.55
C GLY A 51 -58.54 -0.74 -48.07
N LYS A 52 -57.85 -1.62 -47.33
CA LYS A 52 -57.46 -1.41 -45.93
C LYS A 52 -56.19 -0.56 -45.82
N ASP A 53 -56.10 0.18 -44.72
CA ASP A 53 -54.91 0.96 -44.37
C ASP A 53 -53.70 0.05 -44.19
N ARG A 54 -52.54 0.48 -44.68
CA ARG A 54 -51.26 -0.23 -44.53
C ARG A 54 -50.32 0.61 -43.69
N TYR A 55 -49.52 -0.06 -42.87
CA TYR A 55 -48.49 0.58 -42.05
C TYR A 55 -47.11 0.20 -42.55
N VAL A 56 -46.21 1.17 -42.52
CA VAL A 56 -44.83 1.05 -43.01
C VAL A 56 -43.88 1.57 -41.94
N TYR A 57 -42.67 1.01 -41.97
CA TYR A 57 -41.61 1.26 -41.02
C TYR A 57 -40.44 1.98 -41.71
N PRO A 58 -39.65 2.78 -40.98
CA PRO A 58 -38.48 3.42 -41.55
C PRO A 58 -37.36 2.41 -41.80
N THR A 59 -36.57 2.65 -42.84
CA THR A 59 -35.42 1.81 -43.22
C THR A 59 -34.08 2.47 -42.85
N GLY A 60 -34.10 3.76 -42.52
CA GLY A 60 -32.90 4.52 -42.20
C GLY A 60 -33.26 5.82 -41.50
N PHE A 61 -32.26 6.43 -40.87
CA PHE A 61 -32.42 7.71 -40.20
C PHE A 61 -31.21 8.63 -40.36
N SER A 62 -31.43 9.93 -40.17
CA SER A 62 -30.39 10.94 -40.19
C SER A 62 -30.44 11.79 -38.91
N LEU A 63 -29.29 11.89 -38.25
CA LEU A 63 -29.06 12.77 -37.10
C LEU A 63 -28.11 13.87 -37.51
N ASN A 64 -28.57 15.12 -37.48
CA ASN A 64 -27.82 16.27 -38.00
C ASN A 64 -27.26 16.00 -39.41
N LYS A 65 -25.93 15.87 -39.55
CA LYS A 65 -25.26 15.60 -40.84
C LYS A 65 -25.02 14.11 -41.10
N GLY A 66 -25.18 13.26 -40.09
CA GLY A 66 -25.00 11.81 -40.20
C GLY A 66 -26.17 11.12 -40.89
N ARG A 67 -25.89 10.02 -41.57
CA ARG A 67 -26.86 9.13 -42.22
C ARG A 67 -26.59 7.71 -41.72
N PHE A 68 -27.64 6.98 -41.36
CA PHE A 68 -27.57 5.68 -40.70
C PHE A 68 -28.63 4.73 -41.26
N GLY A 69 -28.34 3.42 -41.29
CA GLY A 69 -29.17 2.44 -41.99
C GLY A 69 -29.27 2.76 -43.48
N ASP A 70 -30.43 2.49 -44.09
CA ASP A 70 -30.68 2.70 -45.52
C ASP A 70 -31.12 4.14 -45.85
N PHE A 71 -30.64 5.15 -45.10
CA PHE A 71 -31.00 6.54 -45.35
C PHE A 71 -30.34 7.02 -46.67
N PRO A 72 -31.12 7.35 -47.73
CA PRO A 72 -30.54 7.59 -49.05
C PRO A 72 -29.65 8.84 -49.10
N THR A 73 -28.57 8.78 -49.87
CA THR A 73 -27.69 9.94 -50.12
C THR A 73 -28.39 11.07 -50.89
N ARG A 74 -29.40 10.73 -51.71
CA ARG A 74 -30.23 11.69 -52.45
C ARG A 74 -31.19 12.50 -51.58
N GLU A 75 -31.48 12.04 -50.36
CA GLU A 75 -32.34 12.76 -49.43
C GLU A 75 -31.52 13.75 -48.58
N GLU A 76 -32.08 14.93 -48.34
CA GLU A 76 -31.51 15.91 -47.42
C GLU A 76 -31.44 15.35 -46.00
N THR A 77 -30.33 15.61 -45.31
CA THR A 77 -30.16 15.21 -43.91
C THR A 77 -31.04 16.03 -42.97
N ALA A 78 -31.19 15.58 -41.73
CA ALA A 78 -31.89 16.34 -40.69
C ALA A 78 -31.35 17.78 -40.57
N HIS A 79 -30.02 17.97 -40.58
CA HIS A 79 -29.39 19.28 -40.51
C HIS A 79 -29.73 20.19 -41.71
N GLN A 80 -29.75 19.64 -42.93
CA GLN A 80 -30.11 20.40 -44.14
C GLN A 80 -31.56 20.86 -44.08
N ARG A 81 -32.44 20.06 -43.48
CA ARG A 81 -33.86 20.37 -43.23
C ARG A 81 -34.10 21.28 -42.02
N GLY A 82 -33.05 21.71 -41.33
CA GLY A 82 -33.15 22.51 -40.10
C GLY A 82 -33.55 21.71 -38.85
N TRP A 83 -33.69 20.39 -38.95
CA TRP A 83 -34.02 19.49 -37.85
C TRP A 83 -32.75 19.16 -37.09
N ARG A 84 -32.64 19.71 -35.87
CA ARG A 84 -31.42 19.60 -35.06
C ARG A 84 -31.61 18.58 -33.95
N ALA A 85 -30.65 17.68 -33.85
CA ALA A 85 -30.46 16.80 -32.71
C ALA A 85 -29.39 17.39 -31.79
N TYR A 86 -29.65 17.33 -30.49
CA TYR A 86 -28.73 17.75 -29.43
C TYR A 86 -28.64 16.65 -28.37
N MET A 87 -27.60 16.74 -27.56
CA MET A 87 -27.43 15.93 -26.36
C MET A 87 -27.47 16.85 -25.15
N THR A 88 -28.02 16.33 -24.06
CA THR A 88 -28.08 17.00 -22.77
C THR A 88 -27.26 16.16 -21.80
N VAL A 89 -26.30 16.80 -21.15
CA VAL A 89 -25.53 16.17 -20.06
C VAL A 89 -26.24 16.52 -18.76
N GLY A 90 -26.70 15.50 -18.04
CA GLY A 90 -27.39 15.67 -16.78
C GLY A 90 -26.42 15.93 -15.61
N VAL A 91 -27.00 16.00 -14.41
CA VAL A 91 -26.22 16.20 -13.18
C VAL A 91 -25.43 14.91 -12.89
N PRO A 92 -24.11 15.00 -12.71
CA PRO A 92 -23.30 13.84 -12.38
C PRO A 92 -23.60 13.35 -10.97
N LEU A 93 -23.69 12.02 -10.82
CA LEU A 93 -23.61 11.40 -9.51
C LEU A 93 -22.12 11.28 -9.15
N VAL A 94 -21.74 11.77 -7.98
CA VAL A 94 -20.37 11.66 -7.47
C VAL A 94 -20.41 10.85 -6.20
N GLU A 95 -19.63 9.78 -6.14
CA GLU A 95 -19.44 8.94 -4.97
C GLU A 95 -17.99 9.03 -4.51
N GLU A 96 -17.80 9.24 -3.21
CA GLU A 96 -16.48 9.14 -2.58
C GLU A 96 -16.26 7.70 -2.14
N ARG A 97 -15.12 7.13 -2.53
CA ARG A 97 -14.70 5.81 -2.06
C ARG A 97 -14.14 5.89 -0.65
N GLY A 98 -14.79 5.17 0.27
CA GLY A 98 -14.36 5.06 1.67
C GLY A 98 -13.36 3.92 1.94
N ASP A 99 -13.16 3.01 0.98
CA ASP A 99 -12.30 1.82 1.09
C ASP A 99 -10.83 2.10 0.76
N ILE A 100 -10.34 3.31 1.09
CA ILE A 100 -8.98 3.73 0.81
C ILE A 100 -8.18 3.76 2.11
N THR A 101 -7.15 2.91 2.19
CA THR A 101 -6.19 2.92 3.29
C THR A 101 -5.44 4.26 3.29
N GLN A 102 -5.66 5.05 4.34
CA GLN A 102 -5.00 6.34 4.48
C GLN A 102 -3.53 6.13 4.89
N PRO A 103 -2.58 6.88 4.30
CA PRO A 103 -1.18 6.79 4.70
C PRO A 103 -0.99 7.23 6.17
N PRO A 104 0.07 6.73 6.83
CA PRO A 104 0.39 7.12 8.19
C PRO A 104 0.71 8.63 8.28
N PRO A 105 0.59 9.25 9.47
CA PRO A 105 0.96 10.65 9.67
C PRO A 105 2.47 10.87 9.47
N ASP A 106 2.83 11.91 8.72
CA ASP A 106 4.22 12.36 8.55
C ASP A 106 4.56 13.36 9.68
N VAL A 107 5.72 13.20 10.32
CA VAL A 107 6.24 14.21 11.27
C VAL A 107 6.95 15.31 10.48
N VAL A 108 6.43 16.53 10.53
CA VAL A 108 6.96 17.69 9.80
C VAL A 108 8.03 18.42 10.60
N SER A 109 7.85 18.51 11.92
CA SER A 109 8.81 19.13 12.84
C SER A 109 8.68 18.53 14.23
N LYS A 110 9.81 18.33 14.90
CA LYS A 110 9.86 17.99 16.33
C LYS A 110 10.97 18.82 16.96
N GLN A 111 10.64 19.66 17.93
CA GLN A 111 11.61 20.51 18.61
C GLN A 111 11.41 20.51 20.12
N THR A 112 12.52 20.42 20.84
CA THR A 112 12.57 20.42 22.30
C THR A 112 13.17 21.73 22.79
N TYR A 113 12.47 22.42 23.67
CA TYR A 113 12.93 23.62 24.37
C TYR A 113 13.25 23.28 25.81
N ILE A 114 14.44 23.68 26.30
CA ILE A 114 14.89 23.40 27.66
C ILE A 114 15.30 24.72 28.31
N ASN A 115 14.63 25.08 29.41
CA ASN A 115 15.05 26.16 30.29
C ASN A 115 16.04 25.61 31.32
N ARG A 116 17.28 26.11 31.29
CA ARG A 116 18.36 25.74 32.22
C ARG A 116 18.59 26.78 33.32
N THR A 117 17.73 27.77 33.40
CA THR A 117 17.85 28.95 34.28
C THR A 117 16.85 28.91 35.45
N ASP A 118 16.53 27.70 35.93
CA ASP A 118 15.68 27.48 37.12
C ASP A 118 16.14 28.39 38.29
N PRO A 119 15.27 29.25 38.86
CA PRO A 119 13.80 29.27 38.75
C PRO A 119 13.21 30.34 37.83
N THR A 120 13.99 31.04 36.99
CA THR A 120 13.42 32.08 36.09
C THR A 120 12.75 31.47 34.85
N PRO A 121 11.41 31.61 34.66
CA PRO A 121 10.73 31.11 33.46
C PRO A 121 11.22 31.84 32.21
N THR A 122 11.35 31.13 31.10
CA THR A 122 11.74 31.72 29.80
C THR A 122 10.64 31.47 28.78
N THR A 123 10.37 32.46 27.93
CA THR A 123 9.40 32.31 26.84
C THR A 123 10.02 31.56 25.66
N TRP A 124 9.24 30.66 25.07
CA TRP A 124 9.61 29.98 23.83
C TRP A 124 8.58 30.26 22.73
N SER A 125 9.06 30.20 21.50
CA SER A 125 8.23 30.30 20.29
C SER A 125 8.74 29.29 19.27
N HIS A 126 7.83 28.50 18.72
CA HIS A 126 8.09 27.56 17.64
C HIS A 126 7.16 27.89 16.48
N THR A 127 7.75 28.36 15.38
CA THR A 127 7.04 28.59 14.12
C THR A 127 7.46 27.51 13.14
N VAL A 128 6.50 26.74 12.65
CA VAL A 128 6.70 25.81 11.52
C VAL A 128 6.04 26.44 10.30
N GLU A 129 6.84 26.64 9.26
CA GLU A 129 6.34 26.98 7.93
C GLU A 129 6.52 25.77 7.02
N PHE A 130 5.44 25.34 6.37
CA PHE A 130 5.52 24.28 5.38
C PHE A 130 4.71 24.63 4.14
N SER A 131 5.20 24.19 2.99
CA SER A 131 4.54 24.35 1.70
C SER A 131 4.06 22.98 1.26
N ILE A 132 2.75 22.83 1.02
CA ILE A 132 2.17 21.61 0.47
C ILE A 132 1.98 21.83 -1.03
N SER A 133 2.40 20.86 -1.82
CA SER A 133 2.10 20.77 -3.25
C SER A 133 1.29 19.49 -3.49
N ASN A 134 0.09 19.66 -4.00
CA ASN A 134 -0.85 18.59 -4.31
C ASN A 134 -0.96 18.46 -5.81
N THR A 135 -0.76 17.25 -6.31
CA THR A 135 -1.07 16.91 -7.70
C THR A 135 -2.37 16.14 -7.71
N ILE A 136 -3.36 16.69 -8.40
CA ILE A 136 -4.67 16.09 -8.55
C ILE A 136 -4.76 15.59 -9.98
N SER A 137 -5.05 14.30 -10.14
CA SER A 137 -5.16 13.67 -11.46
C SER A 137 -6.57 13.16 -11.66
N TRP A 138 -7.11 13.35 -12.87
CA TRP A 138 -8.41 12.80 -13.25
C TRP A 138 -8.34 12.15 -14.62
N SER A 139 -9.08 11.06 -14.77
CA SER A 139 -9.21 10.34 -16.04
C SER A 139 -10.64 9.85 -16.24
N LEU A 140 -11.03 9.79 -17.52
CA LEU A 140 -12.33 9.25 -17.92
C LEU A 140 -12.11 7.81 -18.41
N GLN A 141 -12.96 6.87 -18.01
CA GLN A 141 -12.80 5.47 -18.39
C GLN A 141 -13.27 5.28 -19.85
N GLY A 142 -12.39 4.72 -20.70
CA GLY A 142 -12.64 4.45 -22.11
C GLY A 142 -11.86 5.37 -23.06
N GLN A 143 -11.28 4.80 -24.11
CA GLN A 143 -10.44 5.50 -25.10
C GLN A 143 -11.21 6.46 -26.02
N VAL A 144 -12.42 6.87 -25.61
CA VAL A 144 -13.38 7.62 -26.41
C VAL A 144 -13.51 9.02 -25.81
N GLN A 145 -12.63 9.92 -26.25
CA GLN A 145 -12.68 11.35 -25.93
C GLN A 145 -13.92 12.01 -26.55
N LEU A 146 -15.10 11.76 -25.99
CA LEU A 146 -16.26 12.60 -26.26
C LEU A 146 -15.86 14.03 -25.91
N THR A 147 -15.77 14.87 -26.95
CA THR A 147 -15.24 16.25 -26.81
C THR A 147 -16.35 17.12 -26.23
N PHE A 148 -16.61 16.95 -24.94
CA PHE A 148 -17.62 17.70 -24.21
C PHE A 148 -17.15 19.14 -24.04
N GLY A 149 -17.76 20.07 -24.79
CA GLY A 149 -17.36 21.47 -24.78
C GLY A 149 -17.65 22.14 -23.44
N ALA A 150 -16.61 22.40 -22.65
CA ALA A 150 -16.33 23.50 -21.71
C ALA A 150 -17.42 24.14 -20.80
N LYS A 151 -18.71 23.77 -20.86
CA LYS A 151 -19.79 24.53 -20.21
C LYS A 151 -20.72 23.73 -19.29
N THR A 152 -20.75 22.39 -19.32
CA THR A 152 -21.57 21.53 -18.42
C THR A 152 -21.14 21.52 -16.96
N THR A 153 -20.15 22.32 -16.62
CA THR A 153 -19.32 22.17 -15.42
C THR A 153 -19.75 23.02 -14.24
N ALA A 154 -20.67 23.98 -14.42
CA ALA A 154 -21.08 24.90 -13.35
C ALA A 154 -21.97 24.25 -12.27
N SER A 155 -22.81 23.26 -12.61
CA SER A 155 -23.64 22.53 -11.63
C SER A 155 -22.84 21.49 -10.86
N LEU A 156 -21.94 20.77 -11.54
CA LEU A 156 -20.93 19.91 -10.92
C LEU A 156 -20.02 20.72 -9.98
N GLN A 157 -19.61 21.92 -10.38
CA GLN A 157 -18.86 22.86 -9.55
C GLN A 157 -19.57 23.14 -8.24
N GLN A 158 -20.89 23.39 -8.27
CA GLN A 158 -21.64 23.72 -7.07
C GLN A 158 -21.86 22.52 -6.14
N GLN A 159 -22.01 21.31 -6.69
CA GLN A 159 -22.27 20.09 -5.92
C GLN A 159 -20.98 19.46 -5.34
N LEU A 160 -19.87 19.48 -6.09
CA LEU A 160 -18.54 19.14 -5.60
C LEU A 160 -18.00 20.19 -4.62
N GLN A 161 -18.20 21.50 -4.88
CA GLN A 161 -17.89 22.52 -3.87
C GLN A 161 -18.67 22.27 -2.59
N LYS A 162 -19.93 21.84 -2.66
CA LYS A 162 -20.74 21.55 -1.47
C LYS A 162 -20.30 20.28 -0.74
N SER A 163 -19.91 19.20 -1.43
CA SER A 163 -19.40 17.98 -0.79
C SER A 163 -17.97 18.15 -0.25
N MET A 164 -17.13 18.95 -0.91
CA MET A 164 -15.76 19.22 -0.49
C MET A 164 -15.68 20.30 0.61
N ALA A 165 -16.54 21.32 0.56
CA ALA A 165 -16.68 22.31 1.64
C ALA A 165 -17.33 21.74 2.90
N MET A 166 -18.00 20.58 2.83
CA MET A 166 -18.53 19.90 4.03
C MET A 166 -17.44 19.26 4.90
N THR A 167 -16.16 19.33 4.51
CA THR A 167 -15.04 18.94 5.39
C THR A 167 -14.58 20.15 6.19
N ASN A 168 -15.22 20.38 7.34
CA ASN A 168 -14.69 21.30 8.36
C ASN A 168 -13.27 20.86 8.72
N SER A 169 -12.26 21.69 8.48
CA SER A 169 -10.93 21.44 9.07
C SER A 169 -11.06 21.65 10.57
N GLN A 170 -11.13 20.56 11.35
CA GLN A 170 -11.03 20.63 12.80
C GLN A 170 -9.56 20.78 13.18
N LYS A 171 -9.21 21.93 13.74
CA LYS A 171 -7.94 22.11 14.43
C LYS A 171 -8.16 21.67 15.88
N THR A 172 -7.60 20.52 16.25
CA THR A 172 -7.59 20.06 17.64
C THR A 172 -6.30 20.55 18.29
N THR A 173 -6.40 21.51 19.20
CA THR A 173 -5.24 21.89 20.04
C THR A 173 -5.37 21.13 21.35
N LEU A 174 -4.53 20.10 21.52
CA LEU A 174 -4.44 19.36 22.79
C LEU A 174 -3.55 20.15 23.75
N LYS A 175 -4.15 20.73 24.79
CA LYS A 175 -3.43 21.35 25.90
C LYS A 175 -3.31 20.31 27.01
N ASN A 176 -2.11 19.79 27.20
CA ASN A 176 -1.82 18.79 28.21
C ASN A 176 -0.77 19.30 29.20
N SER A 177 -1.07 20.45 29.82
CA SER A 177 -0.31 21.03 30.92
C SER A 177 -1.07 20.84 32.23
N LYS A 178 -0.34 20.74 33.35
CA LYS A 178 -0.92 20.54 34.70
C LYS A 178 -1.89 21.67 35.11
N ASP A 179 -1.70 22.87 34.54
CA ASP A 179 -2.52 24.06 34.80
C ASP A 179 -3.52 24.39 33.68
N ASN A 180 -3.52 23.63 32.58
CA ASN A 180 -4.47 23.78 31.47
C ASN A 180 -4.69 22.42 30.79
N GLN A 181 -5.59 21.62 31.35
CA GLN A 181 -6.12 20.42 30.71
C GLN A 181 -7.37 20.78 29.91
N GLY A 182 -7.32 20.58 28.59
CA GLY A 182 -8.45 20.86 27.72
C GLY A 182 -8.19 20.50 26.27
N VAL A 183 -9.26 20.14 25.56
CA VAL A 183 -9.26 20.01 24.11
C VAL A 183 -9.96 21.24 23.56
N ASP A 184 -9.22 22.17 22.97
CA ASP A 184 -9.83 23.25 22.22
C ASP A 184 -10.16 22.72 20.82
N MET A 185 -11.44 22.46 20.58
CA MET A 185 -12.00 22.23 19.25
C MET A 185 -12.52 23.56 18.70
N GLU A 186 -11.81 24.13 17.75
CA GLU A 186 -12.31 25.27 16.99
C GLU A 186 -12.84 24.79 15.65
N SER A 187 -14.17 24.83 15.48
CA SER A 187 -14.82 24.55 14.19
C SER A 187 -15.02 25.87 13.46
N GLN A 188 -14.09 26.24 12.59
CA GLN A 188 -14.27 27.44 11.75
C GLN A 188 -15.09 27.11 10.51
N SER A 189 -16.34 27.57 10.48
CA SER A 189 -17.11 27.77 9.26
C SER A 189 -16.63 29.06 8.58
N GLN A 190 -16.23 28.96 7.30
CA GLN A 190 -15.68 30.07 6.51
C GLN A 190 -16.61 31.30 6.51
N SER A 191 -16.17 32.38 7.15
CA SER A 191 -16.48 33.74 6.71
C SER A 191 -15.35 34.68 7.10
N THR A 192 -14.89 35.49 6.13
CA THR A 192 -13.97 36.60 6.30
C THR A 192 -14.43 37.54 7.41
N SER A 193 -13.69 37.62 8.52
CA SER A 193 -13.27 38.88 9.18
C SER A 193 -12.41 38.59 10.41
N THR A 194 -11.34 39.37 10.50
CA THR A 194 -10.35 39.56 11.57
C THR A 194 -10.86 39.40 13.01
N THR A 195 -10.20 38.53 13.79
CA THR A 195 -9.82 38.77 15.20
C THR A 195 -8.60 37.89 15.54
N THR A 196 -7.75 38.38 16.43
CA THR A 196 -6.33 38.07 16.68
C THR A 196 -6.03 36.63 17.10
N ALA A 197 -5.99 35.72 16.12
CA ALA A 197 -5.13 34.54 16.08
C ALA A 197 -4.76 34.34 14.61
N THR A 198 -3.56 34.79 14.20
CA THR A 198 -3.18 34.83 12.79
C THR A 198 -2.80 33.43 12.29
N SER A 199 -3.79 32.61 11.97
CA SER A 199 -3.62 31.46 11.10
C SER A 199 -4.49 31.64 9.86
N THR A 200 -3.89 32.06 8.76
CA THR A 200 -4.55 32.12 7.44
C THR A 200 -4.45 30.74 6.79
N ALA A 201 -5.42 29.86 7.06
CA ALA A 201 -5.59 28.63 6.30
C ALA A 201 -6.56 28.88 5.13
N THR A 202 -6.05 29.35 4.00
CA THR A 202 -6.84 29.60 2.76
C THR A 202 -6.88 28.39 1.81
N GLY A 203 -6.51 27.19 2.26
CA GLY A 203 -6.16 26.09 1.36
C GLY A 203 -7.31 25.27 0.77
N THR A 204 -8.35 24.92 1.54
CA THR A 204 -9.33 23.91 1.08
C THR A 204 -10.30 24.45 0.02
N GLY A 205 -10.79 25.68 0.20
CA GLY A 205 -11.71 26.33 -0.75
C GLY A 205 -11.05 26.66 -2.10
N GLU A 206 -9.80 27.13 -2.10
CA GLU A 206 -9.04 27.44 -3.33
C GLU A 206 -8.59 26.17 -4.07
N LEU A 207 -8.13 25.13 -3.35
CA LEU A 207 -7.75 23.84 -3.92
C LEU A 207 -8.93 23.16 -4.63
N SER A 208 -10.10 23.23 -4.00
CA SER A 208 -11.37 22.76 -4.57
C SER A 208 -11.72 23.52 -5.84
N ALA A 209 -11.66 24.86 -5.80
CA ALA A 209 -11.94 25.70 -6.97
C ALA A 209 -10.97 25.47 -8.14
N GLN A 210 -9.70 25.17 -7.85
CA GLN A 210 -8.66 24.92 -8.85
C GLN A 210 -8.77 23.52 -9.48
N LEU A 211 -9.01 22.46 -8.70
CA LEU A 211 -9.36 21.13 -9.24
C LEU A 211 -10.56 21.23 -10.18
N MET A 212 -11.58 21.97 -9.75
CA MET A 212 -12.77 22.22 -10.55
C MET A 212 -12.40 22.89 -11.88
N LEU A 213 -11.55 23.92 -11.89
CA LEU A 213 -11.07 24.55 -13.13
C LEU A 213 -10.31 23.57 -14.05
N GLY A 214 -9.51 22.65 -13.49
CA GLY A 214 -8.81 21.61 -14.25
C GLY A 214 -9.76 20.62 -14.95
N ILE A 215 -10.69 20.04 -14.18
CA ILE A 215 -11.73 19.13 -14.70
C ILE A 215 -12.61 19.87 -15.73
N THR A 216 -12.88 21.17 -15.53
CA THR A 216 -13.64 21.97 -16.49
C THR A 216 -12.93 22.22 -17.83
N GLY A 217 -11.60 22.22 -17.82
CA GLY A 217 -10.76 22.54 -18.98
C GLY A 217 -10.35 21.35 -19.84
N SER A 218 -10.36 20.13 -19.27
CA SER A 218 -9.91 18.92 -19.97
C SER A 218 -10.57 17.64 -19.44
N VAL A 219 -10.93 16.74 -20.35
CA VAL A 219 -11.58 15.44 -20.08
C VAL A 219 -10.70 14.50 -19.22
N SER A 220 -9.39 14.72 -19.27
CA SER A 220 -8.37 14.07 -18.44
C SER A 220 -7.23 15.05 -18.27
N GLY A 221 -6.66 15.15 -17.08
CA GLY A 221 -5.60 16.09 -16.81
C GLY A 221 -5.02 15.91 -15.42
N SER A 222 -3.92 16.63 -15.18
CA SER A 222 -3.31 16.75 -13.87
C SER A 222 -3.16 18.22 -13.53
N LEU A 223 -3.52 18.60 -12.31
CA LEU A 223 -3.31 19.93 -11.79
C LEU A 223 -2.47 19.86 -10.53
N THR A 224 -1.31 20.50 -10.58
CA THR A 224 -0.49 20.71 -9.39
C THR A 224 -0.79 22.08 -8.80
N THR A 225 -1.12 22.11 -7.52
CA THR A 225 -1.49 23.31 -6.76
C THR A 225 -0.81 23.24 -5.41
N GLY A 226 -0.45 24.38 -4.85
CA GLY A 226 0.22 24.41 -3.56
C GLY A 226 -0.15 25.61 -2.71
N PHE A 227 -0.11 25.41 -1.41
CA PHE A 227 -0.34 26.45 -0.42
C PHE A 227 0.77 26.43 0.62
N LYS A 228 1.02 27.59 1.22
CA LYS A 228 1.95 27.75 2.34
C LYS A 228 1.15 27.93 3.62
N THR A 229 1.52 27.21 4.67
CA THR A 229 0.95 27.39 5.99
C THR A 229 2.07 27.68 6.98
N SER A 230 1.83 28.67 7.84
CA SER A 230 2.63 28.92 9.03
C SER A 230 1.80 28.62 10.26
N SER A 231 2.39 27.92 11.23
CA SER A 231 1.78 27.62 12.51
C SER A 231 2.78 27.99 13.60
N THR A 232 2.42 28.94 14.46
CA THR A 232 3.25 29.40 15.57
C THR A 232 2.61 29.00 16.88
N LEU A 233 3.38 28.31 17.73
CA LEU A 233 3.04 28.04 19.13
C LEU A 233 4.00 28.80 20.03
N ASN A 234 3.47 29.44 21.06
CA ASN A 234 4.23 30.20 22.04
C ASN A 234 3.75 29.87 23.46
N GLY A 235 4.67 29.91 24.42
CA GLY A 235 4.37 29.66 25.83
C GLY A 235 5.55 30.03 26.73
N GLU A 236 5.31 30.00 28.04
CA GLU A 236 6.37 30.05 29.06
C GLU A 236 6.80 28.63 29.41
N VAL A 237 8.09 28.40 29.62
CA VAL A 237 8.62 27.10 30.04
C VAL A 237 9.47 27.25 31.29
N GLY A 238 9.09 26.53 32.35
CA GLY A 238 9.85 26.42 33.60
C GLY A 238 11.04 25.46 33.48
N SER A 239 10.90 24.36 32.73
CA SER A 239 11.90 23.29 32.62
C SER A 239 12.11 22.77 31.19
N ARG A 240 11.14 22.07 30.59
CA ARG A 240 11.25 21.50 29.24
C ARG A 240 9.88 21.34 28.58
N VAL A 241 9.82 21.69 27.30
CA VAL A 241 8.64 21.49 26.44
C VAL A 241 9.07 20.83 25.13
N ASP A 242 8.36 19.76 24.74
CA ASP A 242 8.48 19.15 23.43
C ASP A 242 7.31 19.61 22.55
N VAL A 243 7.63 20.15 21.37
CA VAL A 243 6.67 20.62 20.37
C VAL A 243 6.73 19.68 19.18
N LEU A 244 5.58 19.12 18.80
CA LEU A 244 5.45 18.20 17.68
C LEU A 244 4.47 18.75 16.65
N ALA A 245 4.90 18.80 15.39
CA ALA A 245 4.09 19.09 14.23
C ALA A 245 3.94 17.85 13.38
N THR A 246 2.73 17.33 13.24
CA THR A 246 2.43 16.21 12.34
C THR A 246 1.45 16.63 11.25
N GLN A 247 1.62 16.05 10.07
CA GLN A 247 0.77 16.23 8.92
C GLN A 247 0.29 14.87 8.45
N ARG A 248 -1.03 14.66 8.39
CA ARG A 248 -1.58 13.47 7.75
C ARG A 248 -1.85 13.74 6.28
N ARG A 249 -1.38 12.86 5.39
CA ARG A 249 -1.83 12.83 3.99
C ARG A 249 -3.16 12.09 3.94
N GLN A 250 -4.12 12.61 3.18
CA GLN A 250 -5.35 11.91 2.88
C GLN A 250 -5.45 11.65 1.38
N VAL A 251 -5.71 10.40 1.01
CA VAL A 251 -6.01 10.02 -0.37
C VAL A 251 -7.52 9.89 -0.47
N ARG A 252 -8.12 10.66 -1.38
CA ARG A 252 -9.56 10.60 -1.68
C ARG A 252 -9.72 10.25 -3.15
N ARG A 253 -10.50 9.21 -3.43
CA ARG A 253 -10.88 8.83 -4.79
C ARG A 253 -12.38 9.08 -4.96
N PHE A 254 -12.71 9.75 -6.05
CA PHE A 254 -14.09 10.03 -6.42
C PHE A 254 -14.39 9.31 -7.73
N ASP A 255 -15.45 8.51 -7.71
CA ASP A 255 -16.05 7.95 -8.90
C ASP A 255 -17.22 8.85 -9.29
N TYR A 256 -17.33 9.22 -10.56
CA TYR A 256 -18.45 10.02 -11.05
C TYR A 256 -19.07 9.44 -12.31
N GLU A 257 -20.39 9.56 -12.42
CA GLU A 257 -21.17 9.08 -13.57
C GLU A 257 -22.01 10.21 -14.19
N PHE A 258 -21.86 10.45 -15.50
CA PHE A 258 -22.68 11.41 -16.23
C PHE A 258 -23.83 10.72 -16.98
N PRO A 259 -25.10 11.02 -16.68
CA PRO A 259 -26.22 10.62 -17.53
C PRO A 259 -26.27 11.51 -18.77
N ILE A 260 -26.31 10.89 -19.95
CA ILE A 260 -26.48 11.59 -21.24
C ILE A 260 -27.84 11.25 -21.82
N SER A 261 -28.65 12.28 -22.08
CA SER A 261 -29.91 12.18 -22.83
C SER A 261 -29.79 12.86 -24.21
N PHE A 262 -30.68 12.49 -25.12
CA PHE A 262 -30.73 13.05 -26.46
C PHE A 262 -32.08 13.73 -26.71
N GLY A 263 -32.05 14.85 -27.43
CA GLY A 263 -33.22 15.66 -27.71
C GLY A 263 -33.18 16.30 -29.09
N GLY A 264 -34.32 16.82 -29.53
CA GLY A 264 -34.52 17.49 -30.80
C GLY A 264 -35.25 16.60 -31.80
N TRP A 265 -34.78 16.63 -33.05
CA TRP A 265 -35.47 16.01 -34.18
C TRP A 265 -34.55 15.12 -34.99
N VAL A 266 -35.02 13.91 -35.29
CA VAL A 266 -34.39 12.95 -36.20
C VAL A 266 -35.16 12.92 -37.52
N ALA A 267 -34.47 12.76 -38.64
CA ALA A 267 -35.10 12.52 -39.93
C ALA A 267 -35.19 11.01 -40.18
N LEU A 268 -36.40 10.46 -40.26
CA LEU A 268 -36.65 9.05 -40.56
C LEU A 268 -37.01 8.88 -42.04
N HIS A 269 -36.38 7.93 -42.73
CA HIS A 269 -36.68 7.61 -44.12
C HIS A 269 -37.54 6.35 -44.22
N TYR A 270 -38.66 6.45 -44.92
CA TYR A 270 -39.58 5.36 -45.24
C TYR A 270 -39.45 4.99 -46.72
N PRO A 271 -39.63 3.70 -47.09
CA PRO A 271 -39.50 3.23 -48.47
C PRO A 271 -40.56 3.84 -49.41
N GLU A 272 -41.63 4.40 -48.86
CA GLU A 272 -42.75 5.01 -49.59
C GLU A 272 -43.38 6.16 -48.78
N PRO A 273 -44.21 7.03 -49.40
CA PRO A 273 -44.83 8.15 -48.71
C PRO A 273 -45.80 7.69 -47.61
N VAL A 274 -45.59 8.21 -46.40
CA VAL A 274 -46.43 7.95 -45.22
C VAL A 274 -46.94 9.25 -44.61
N GLU A 275 -48.00 9.16 -43.82
CA GLU A 275 -48.71 10.31 -43.23
C GLU A 275 -47.80 11.13 -42.30
N VAL A 276 -47.73 12.44 -42.56
CA VAL A 276 -46.96 13.40 -41.75
C VAL A 276 -47.81 13.89 -40.58
N LYS A 277 -47.33 13.72 -39.33
CA LYS A 277 -48.04 14.17 -38.12
C LYS A 277 -47.30 15.27 -37.36
N GLU A 278 -45.98 15.29 -37.42
CA GLU A 278 -45.10 16.24 -36.74
C GLU A 278 -45.03 17.59 -37.48
N VAL A 279 -46.19 18.22 -37.65
CA VAL A 279 -46.36 19.46 -38.42
C VAL A 279 -46.39 20.71 -37.52
N GLU A 280 -46.07 21.86 -38.10
CA GLU A 280 -46.12 23.16 -37.42
C GLU A 280 -47.52 23.46 -36.83
N PRO A 281 -47.61 24.00 -35.59
CA PRO A 281 -46.51 24.55 -34.77
C PRO A 281 -45.86 23.53 -33.82
N ASN A 282 -46.35 22.29 -33.77
CA ASN A 282 -45.93 21.28 -32.78
C ASN A 282 -44.78 20.39 -33.26
N GLY A 283 -44.35 20.57 -34.51
CA GLY A 283 -43.19 19.91 -35.12
C GLY A 283 -42.58 20.78 -36.22
N PRO A 284 -41.42 20.38 -36.76
CA PRO A 284 -40.62 21.21 -37.65
C PRO A 284 -40.96 21.00 -39.15
N GLN A 285 -42.01 20.22 -39.46
CA GLN A 285 -42.44 19.98 -40.83
C GLN A 285 -43.62 20.88 -41.20
N ALA A 286 -43.65 21.33 -42.45
CA ALA A 286 -44.82 22.03 -42.98
C ALA A 286 -46.05 21.10 -43.01
N LYS A 287 -47.25 21.69 -42.93
CA LYS A 287 -48.52 20.94 -43.03
C LYS A 287 -48.75 20.27 -44.39
N GLU A 288 -48.06 20.76 -45.42
CA GLU A 288 -48.07 20.19 -46.76
C GLU A 288 -46.63 19.81 -47.17
N PRO A 289 -46.43 18.64 -47.83
CA PRO A 289 -47.44 17.66 -48.24
C PRO A 289 -47.95 16.76 -47.10
N LYS A 290 -49.18 16.24 -47.24
CA LYS A 290 -49.80 15.31 -46.27
C LYS A 290 -49.05 13.97 -46.13
N TYR A 291 -48.38 13.54 -47.19
CA TYR A 291 -47.58 12.32 -47.22
C TYR A 291 -46.15 12.65 -47.65
N ALA A 292 -45.17 12.10 -46.94
CA ALA A 292 -43.75 12.29 -47.23
C ALA A 292 -42.96 10.99 -46.99
N ARG A 293 -41.81 10.86 -47.66
CA ARG A 293 -40.88 9.74 -47.41
C ARG A 293 -39.90 10.01 -46.26
N VAL A 294 -39.69 11.29 -45.93
CA VAL A 294 -38.80 11.71 -44.84
C VAL A 294 -39.60 12.47 -43.81
N LEU A 295 -39.67 11.92 -42.60
CA LEU A 295 -40.44 12.49 -41.50
C LEU A 295 -39.51 12.99 -40.41
N ALA A 296 -39.89 14.11 -39.79
CA ALA A 296 -39.30 14.53 -38.55
C ALA A 296 -39.91 13.71 -37.42
N TRP A 297 -39.07 13.21 -36.52
CA TRP A 297 -39.53 12.48 -35.35
C TRP A 297 -38.88 13.03 -34.10
N LYS A 298 -39.62 12.99 -32.99
CA LYS A 298 -39.14 13.48 -31.69
C LYS A 298 -38.03 12.58 -31.18
N LEU A 299 -36.89 13.16 -30.82
CA LEU A 299 -35.75 12.43 -30.27
C LEU A 299 -35.79 12.48 -28.74
N GLY A 300 -35.68 11.33 -28.07
CA GLY A 300 -35.60 11.18 -26.62
C GLY A 300 -36.46 12.16 -25.84
N GLU A 301 -35.84 13.09 -25.12
CA GLU A 301 -36.50 14.07 -24.22
C GLU A 301 -37.48 15.04 -24.90
N THR A 302 -37.54 15.08 -26.25
CA THR A 302 -38.46 15.94 -26.99
C THR A 302 -39.86 15.36 -27.13
N GLY A 303 -40.05 14.06 -26.86
CA GLY A 303 -41.36 13.41 -26.88
C GLY A 303 -41.57 12.52 -25.66
N PRO A 304 -42.80 12.05 -25.40
CA PRO A 304 -43.04 11.05 -24.37
C PRO A 304 -42.35 9.73 -24.74
N ASP A 305 -41.88 8.96 -23.75
CA ASP A 305 -41.13 7.71 -23.94
C ASP A 305 -41.83 6.68 -24.85
N SER A 306 -43.16 6.71 -24.89
CA SER A 306 -43.98 5.84 -25.74
C SER A 306 -43.94 6.20 -27.23
N GLU A 307 -43.50 7.41 -27.58
CA GLU A 307 -43.52 7.94 -28.95
C GLU A 307 -42.16 8.49 -29.43
N SER A 308 -41.20 8.74 -28.53
CA SER A 308 -39.90 9.27 -28.90
C SER A 308 -38.99 8.20 -29.52
N PHE A 309 -38.15 8.63 -30.45
CA PHE A 309 -37.06 7.82 -30.99
C PHE A 309 -35.93 7.82 -29.98
N ASP A 310 -35.54 6.66 -29.49
CA ASP A 310 -34.47 6.53 -28.50
C ASP A 310 -33.13 6.21 -29.18
N LEU A 311 -32.03 6.67 -28.62
CA LEU A 311 -30.67 6.30 -29.03
C LEU A 311 -29.92 5.49 -27.97
N THR A 312 -30.49 5.39 -26.75
CA THR A 312 -29.91 4.67 -25.61
C THR A 312 -30.41 3.23 -25.57
N ASP A 313 -29.67 2.31 -24.94
CA ASP A 313 -30.07 0.90 -24.83
C ASP A 313 -31.20 0.77 -23.77
N ASP A 314 -32.13 -0.18 -23.95
CA ASP A 314 -33.31 -0.33 -23.08
C ASP A 314 -32.92 -0.41 -21.60
N GLY A 315 -33.42 0.54 -20.80
CA GLY A 315 -33.15 0.62 -19.35
C GLY A 315 -31.71 1.02 -18.97
N LYS A 316 -30.87 1.41 -19.93
CA LYS A 316 -29.47 1.82 -19.70
C LYS A 316 -29.23 3.21 -20.29
N PRO A 317 -29.47 4.29 -19.52
CA PRO A 317 -28.99 5.61 -19.93
C PRO A 317 -27.48 5.53 -20.21
N PHE A 318 -27.01 6.29 -21.18
CA PHE A 318 -25.57 6.31 -21.46
C PHE A 318 -24.87 6.97 -20.27
N MET A 319 -24.08 6.18 -19.53
CA MET A 319 -23.35 6.60 -18.33
C MET A 319 -21.86 6.65 -18.64
N GLN A 320 -21.26 7.84 -18.50
CA GLN A 320 -19.82 7.98 -18.62
C GLN A 320 -19.18 8.00 -17.23
N LYS A 321 -18.32 7.00 -16.95
CA LYS A 321 -17.59 6.89 -15.69
C LYS A 321 -16.25 7.62 -15.75
N GLY A 322 -15.88 8.28 -14.67
CA GLY A 322 -14.53 8.81 -14.48
C GLY A 322 -14.08 8.72 -13.04
N GLU A 323 -12.77 8.87 -12.86
CA GLU A 323 -12.09 8.75 -11.58
C GLU A 323 -11.24 10.00 -11.34
N ALA A 324 -11.31 10.55 -10.13
CA ALA A 324 -10.44 11.62 -9.68
C ALA A 324 -9.76 11.23 -8.37
N GLU A 325 -8.44 11.41 -8.30
CA GLU A 325 -7.65 11.18 -7.09
C GLU A 325 -7.13 12.52 -6.55
N VAL A 326 -7.55 12.86 -5.33
CA VAL A 326 -7.01 13.99 -4.58
C VAL A 326 -6.05 13.47 -3.52
N VAL A 327 -4.80 13.90 -3.63
CA VAL A 327 -3.80 13.68 -2.59
C VAL A 327 -3.73 14.96 -1.76
N SER A 328 -4.17 14.88 -0.49
CA SER A 328 -4.04 15.84 0.61
C SER A 328 -5.26 16.74 0.92
N THR A 329 -6.11 16.27 1.83
CA THR A 329 -7.00 17.12 2.66
C THR A 329 -6.44 17.23 4.08
N LEU A 330 -6.26 18.47 4.55
CA LEU A 330 -5.50 18.80 5.75
C LEU A 330 -6.19 18.33 7.05
N ALA A 331 -5.48 17.53 7.85
CA ALA A 331 -5.62 17.50 9.31
C ALA A 331 -4.19 17.60 9.87
N GLY A 332 -3.78 18.81 10.26
CA GLY A 332 -2.50 19.06 10.90
C GLY A 332 -2.69 19.09 12.42
N GLU A 333 -1.90 18.33 13.15
CA GLU A 333 -1.87 18.38 14.62
C GLU A 333 -0.57 19.05 15.09
N HIS A 334 -0.73 20.08 15.93
CA HIS A 334 0.36 20.84 16.53
C HIS A 334 0.22 20.68 18.05
N GLN A 335 1.03 19.78 18.62
CA GLN A 335 0.91 19.34 20.01
C GLN A 335 2.05 19.91 20.86
N VAL A 336 1.73 20.31 22.09
CA VAL A 336 2.68 20.78 23.10
C VAL A 336 2.61 19.83 24.30
N PHE A 337 3.74 19.26 24.68
CA PHE A 337 3.87 18.44 25.87
C PHE A 337 4.72 19.18 26.90
N GLU A 338 4.14 19.48 28.06
CA GLU A 338 4.86 19.95 29.24
C GLU A 338 5.11 18.75 30.17
N LEU A 339 6.37 18.47 30.50
CA LEU A 339 6.73 17.37 31.41
C LEU A 339 6.93 17.94 32.83
N GLU A 340 6.38 17.24 33.83
CA GLU A 340 6.31 17.70 35.24
C GLU A 340 7.66 18.12 35.85
N ASN A 341 7.58 18.95 36.90
CA ASN A 341 8.68 19.54 37.68
C ASN A 341 9.82 18.55 38.00
N LEU A 342 11.06 18.96 37.70
CA LEU A 342 12.29 18.27 38.08
C LEU A 342 12.57 18.47 39.57
N VAL A 343 12.11 17.54 40.42
CA VAL A 343 12.64 17.41 41.78
C VAL A 343 13.92 16.58 41.69
N PHE A 344 15.06 17.20 42.00
CA PHE A 344 16.37 16.57 41.86
C PHE A 344 16.64 15.62 43.05
N GLU A 345 16.20 14.36 42.94
CA GLU A 345 16.64 13.28 43.83
C GLU A 345 17.77 12.46 43.18
N GLU A 346 18.89 12.29 43.90
CA GLU A 346 20.15 11.68 43.43
C GLU A 346 20.00 10.22 42.95
N LYS A 347 18.91 9.55 43.30
CA LYS A 347 18.52 8.22 42.77
C LYS A 347 18.03 8.23 41.32
N GLN A 348 17.71 9.41 40.78
CA GLN A 348 17.26 9.60 39.39
C GLN A 348 18.37 10.15 38.49
N HIS A 349 19.62 10.20 38.99
CA HIS A 349 20.78 10.56 38.19
C HIS A 349 20.95 9.56 37.02
N PRO A 350 21.28 9.99 35.79
CA PRO A 350 21.30 9.15 34.57
C PRO A 350 22.35 8.02 34.53
N LEU A 351 22.99 7.72 35.67
CA LEU A 351 23.84 6.54 35.86
C LEU A 351 23.24 5.54 36.87
N HIS A 352 22.10 5.86 37.49
CA HIS A 352 21.36 4.92 38.32
C HIS A 352 20.30 4.23 37.45
N LYS A 353 20.39 2.90 37.32
CA LYS A 353 19.51 2.07 36.50
C LYS A 353 18.40 1.45 37.35
N GLU A 354 17.16 1.54 36.89
CA GLU A 354 16.26 0.38 36.88
C GLU A 354 15.23 0.50 35.74
N ASP A 355 14.98 -0.65 35.11
CA ASP A 355 14.37 -0.88 33.79
C ASP A 355 12.86 -0.53 33.71
N VAL A 356 12.41 -0.03 32.55
CA VAL A 356 10.98 0.13 32.22
C VAL A 356 10.64 -0.72 31.00
N THR A 357 9.70 -1.65 31.19
CA THR A 357 9.16 -2.63 30.23
C THR A 357 7.93 -2.09 29.50
N GLU A 358 7.88 -2.32 28.18
CA GLU A 358 6.65 -2.24 27.37
C GLU A 358 5.77 -3.50 27.54
N PRO A 359 4.47 -3.49 27.17
CA PRO A 359 3.52 -4.50 27.66
C PRO A 359 3.77 -5.89 27.03
N VAL A 360 4.27 -6.82 27.85
CA VAL A 360 4.48 -8.23 27.52
C VAL A 360 3.32 -9.04 28.12
N ALA A 361 2.54 -9.74 27.29
CA ALA A 361 1.73 -10.86 27.78
C ALA A 361 2.66 -11.81 28.56
N PRO A 362 2.26 -12.42 29.69
CA PRO A 362 3.20 -13.06 30.61
C PRO A 362 3.96 -14.21 29.94
N ARG A 363 5.13 -13.91 29.38
CA ARG A 363 6.11 -14.87 28.89
C ARG A 363 6.93 -15.31 30.08
N ALA A 364 7.10 -16.62 30.25
CA ALA A 364 7.94 -17.13 31.32
C ALA A 364 9.37 -16.63 31.13
N ALA A 365 10.01 -16.18 32.21
CA ALA A 365 11.40 -15.76 32.17
C ALA A 365 12.28 -16.91 31.65
N PRO A 366 13.28 -16.65 30.79
CA PRO A 366 14.16 -17.70 30.30
C PRO A 366 14.83 -18.46 31.44
N VAL A 367 14.80 -19.79 31.35
CA VAL A 367 15.33 -20.71 32.36
C VAL A 367 16.73 -21.15 31.92
N GLU A 368 17.70 -21.02 32.82
CA GLU A 368 19.05 -21.52 32.61
C GLU A 368 19.08 -23.05 32.65
N ILE A 369 19.74 -23.66 31.66
CA ILE A 369 19.95 -25.10 31.56
C ILE A 369 21.37 -25.46 31.98
N ALA A 370 22.35 -24.73 31.47
CA ALA A 370 23.77 -25.01 31.72
C ALA A 370 24.61 -23.73 31.70
N THR A 371 25.75 -23.79 32.40
CA THR A 371 26.78 -22.75 32.43
C THR A 371 28.16 -23.35 32.22
N GLY A 372 29.19 -22.51 32.12
CA GLY A 372 30.57 -22.97 31.94
C GLY A 372 30.93 -23.35 30.50
N LEU A 373 30.14 -22.93 29.51
CA LEU A 373 30.35 -23.21 28.08
C LEU A 373 31.39 -22.30 27.41
N GLY A 374 32.10 -21.48 28.19
CA GLY A 374 33.03 -20.46 27.68
C GLY A 374 32.33 -19.44 26.79
N ARG A 375 33.00 -18.86 25.79
CA ARG A 375 32.34 -17.94 24.86
C ARG A 375 31.47 -18.73 23.87
N ALA A 376 30.26 -19.07 24.28
CA ALA A 376 29.32 -19.85 23.49
C ALA A 376 28.76 -19.01 22.33
N GLU A 377 29.02 -19.44 21.09
CA GLU A 377 28.55 -18.77 19.88
C GLU A 377 27.44 -19.61 19.21
N GLY A 378 27.78 -20.60 18.38
CA GLY A 378 26.79 -21.46 17.71
C GLY A 378 26.12 -22.49 18.60
N LEU A 379 24.91 -22.89 18.20
CA LEU A 379 24.05 -23.84 18.89
C LEU A 379 23.31 -24.70 17.84
N ALA A 380 23.32 -26.01 18.04
CA ALA A 380 22.46 -26.94 17.31
C ALA A 380 21.79 -27.94 18.26
N LEU A 381 20.57 -28.37 17.94
CA LEU A 381 19.79 -29.26 18.79
C LEU A 381 19.63 -30.64 18.15
N ASP A 382 19.74 -31.66 18.98
CA ASP A 382 19.28 -33.01 18.73
C ASP A 382 18.13 -33.30 19.69
N LEU A 383 16.92 -32.92 19.28
CA LEU A 383 15.71 -33.03 20.09
C LEU A 383 15.31 -34.49 20.36
N GLU A 384 15.60 -35.41 19.42
CA GLU A 384 15.32 -36.84 19.57
C GLU A 384 16.07 -37.45 20.75
N ASN A 385 17.33 -37.04 20.95
CA ASN A 385 18.16 -37.49 22.07
C ASN A 385 18.21 -36.48 23.23
N ARG A 386 17.43 -35.39 23.15
CA ARG A 386 17.41 -34.27 24.11
C ARG A 386 18.80 -33.72 24.42
N LYS A 387 19.60 -33.48 23.38
CA LYS A 387 20.95 -32.90 23.47
C LYS A 387 21.05 -31.56 22.74
N ALA A 388 21.88 -30.67 23.27
CA ALA A 388 22.34 -29.47 22.58
C ALA A 388 23.85 -29.56 22.32
N TYR A 389 24.28 -29.09 21.16
CA TYR A 389 25.67 -29.00 20.76
C TYR A 389 26.06 -27.53 20.64
N VAL A 390 27.04 -27.11 21.43
CA VAL A 390 27.41 -25.70 21.61
C VAL A 390 28.89 -25.53 21.29
N VAL A 391 29.22 -24.58 20.41
CA VAL A 391 30.62 -24.24 20.13
C VAL A 391 31.11 -23.13 21.05
N GLU A 392 32.22 -23.40 21.73
CA GLU A 392 32.97 -22.43 22.50
C GLU A 392 34.02 -21.79 21.60
N ARG A 393 33.86 -20.49 21.30
CA ARG A 393 34.82 -19.71 20.54
C ARG A 393 36.04 -19.36 21.38
N ALA A 394 37.23 -19.78 20.95
CA ALA A 394 38.48 -19.36 21.55
C ALA A 394 39.58 -19.18 20.49
N GLY A 395 40.25 -18.03 20.52
CA GLY A 395 41.32 -17.73 19.57
C GLY A 395 42.55 -18.65 19.72
N GLY A 396 43.27 -18.85 18.61
CA GLY A 396 44.53 -19.59 18.59
C GLY A 396 44.36 -21.12 18.69
N ASN A 397 43.43 -21.68 17.91
CA ASN A 397 43.15 -23.13 17.84
C ASN A 397 42.70 -23.77 19.16
N ARG A 398 41.87 -23.07 19.94
CA ARG A 398 41.37 -23.54 21.25
C ARG A 398 39.85 -23.70 21.30
N GLY A 399 39.18 -23.55 20.16
CA GLY A 399 37.74 -23.77 20.03
C GLY A 399 37.36 -25.20 20.42
N ARG A 400 36.21 -25.32 21.06
CA ARG A 400 35.70 -26.58 21.63
C ARG A 400 34.25 -26.79 21.23
N LEU A 401 33.84 -28.05 21.16
CA LEU A 401 32.45 -28.44 20.99
C LEU A 401 31.99 -29.14 22.28
N HIS A 402 30.94 -28.59 22.88
CA HIS A 402 30.29 -29.13 24.06
C HIS A 402 28.96 -29.78 23.67
N LYS A 403 28.66 -30.91 24.30
CA LYS A 403 27.36 -31.57 24.28
C LYS A 403 26.71 -31.33 25.64
N VAL A 404 25.48 -30.83 25.63
CA VAL A 404 24.70 -30.52 26.83
C VAL A 404 23.46 -31.38 26.84
N ASP A 405 23.19 -32.04 27.95
CA ASP A 405 21.92 -32.73 28.19
C ASP A 405 20.84 -31.70 28.54
N LEU A 406 19.75 -31.65 27.76
CA LEU A 406 18.72 -30.61 27.89
C LEU A 406 17.86 -30.75 29.16
N ASP A 407 17.86 -31.92 29.79
CA ASP A 407 17.04 -32.21 30.97
C ASP A 407 17.83 -31.99 32.27
N SER A 408 19.06 -32.52 32.32
CA SER A 408 19.93 -32.45 33.50
C SER A 408 20.89 -31.27 33.49
N GLY A 409 21.10 -30.62 32.34
CA GLY A 409 22.10 -29.57 32.17
C GLY A 409 23.55 -30.07 32.18
N ALA A 410 23.77 -31.39 32.18
CA ALA A 410 25.10 -31.97 32.20
C ALA A 410 25.89 -31.59 30.93
N VAL A 411 27.10 -31.04 31.12
CA VAL A 411 27.98 -30.58 30.04
C VAL A 411 29.13 -31.58 29.84
N GLU A 412 29.29 -32.06 28.62
CA GLU A 412 30.38 -32.92 28.19
C GLU A 412 31.15 -32.25 27.05
N ARG A 413 32.48 -32.18 27.14
CA ARG A 413 33.31 -31.72 26.03
C ARG A 413 33.56 -32.89 25.09
N ILE A 414 33.13 -32.75 23.83
CA ILE A 414 33.22 -33.84 22.84
C ILE A 414 34.28 -33.59 21.76
N ALA A 415 34.75 -32.35 21.59
CA ALA A 415 35.90 -32.07 20.75
C ALA A 415 36.62 -30.78 21.18
N GLU A 416 37.90 -30.69 20.83
CA GLU A 416 38.77 -29.56 21.11
C GLU A 416 39.72 -29.29 19.94
N ASN A 417 40.49 -28.20 20.01
CA ASN A 417 41.42 -27.78 18.98
C ASN A 417 40.76 -27.50 17.62
N LEU A 418 39.53 -26.97 17.64
CA LEU A 418 38.68 -26.74 16.46
C LEU A 418 38.93 -25.40 15.76
N GLY A 419 40.01 -24.69 16.08
CA GLY A 419 40.23 -23.35 15.53
C GLY A 419 39.52 -22.24 16.31
N ASP A 420 39.14 -21.18 15.60
CA ASP A 420 38.37 -20.04 16.11
C ASP A 420 36.89 -20.22 15.71
N THR A 421 36.20 -21.08 16.46
CA THR A 421 34.89 -21.61 16.07
C THR A 421 33.76 -20.58 16.17
N ASN A 422 32.77 -20.66 15.28
CA ASN A 422 31.67 -19.69 15.23
C ASN A 422 30.27 -20.31 15.28
N ASP A 423 30.08 -21.42 14.57
CA ASP A 423 28.77 -22.01 14.35
C ASP A 423 28.87 -23.53 14.17
N VAL A 424 27.76 -24.22 14.41
CA VAL A 424 27.65 -25.69 14.30
C VAL A 424 26.32 -26.10 13.68
N ALA A 425 26.36 -27.12 12.82
CA ALA A 425 25.17 -27.79 12.29
C ALA A 425 25.33 -29.32 12.41
N LEU A 426 24.22 -30.05 12.55
CA LEU A 426 24.23 -31.49 12.83
C LEU A 426 23.70 -32.30 11.65
N ASP A 427 24.46 -33.31 11.26
CA ASP A 427 23.96 -34.47 10.53
C ASP A 427 23.61 -35.56 11.55
N LYS A 428 22.35 -35.53 12.02
CA LYS A 428 21.84 -36.43 13.06
C LYS A 428 21.93 -37.90 12.62
N ALA A 429 21.55 -38.20 11.38
CA ALA A 429 21.54 -39.57 10.85
C ALA A 429 22.96 -40.11 10.64
N GLY A 430 23.88 -39.25 10.19
CA GLY A 430 25.29 -39.59 10.03
C GLY A 430 26.12 -39.54 11.31
N GLY A 431 25.57 -39.03 12.42
CA GLY A 431 26.27 -38.88 13.70
C GLY A 431 27.42 -37.88 13.64
N LYS A 432 27.28 -36.79 12.87
CA LYS A 432 28.36 -35.81 12.64
C LYS A 432 27.93 -34.39 12.96
N ALA A 433 28.88 -33.60 13.47
CA ALA A 433 28.72 -32.15 13.60
C ALA A 433 29.67 -31.42 12.64
N TYR A 434 29.13 -30.47 11.89
CA TYR A 434 29.89 -29.56 11.03
C TYR A 434 30.15 -28.27 11.77
N VAL A 435 31.42 -27.93 11.98
CA VAL A 435 31.85 -26.78 12.78
C VAL A 435 32.63 -25.80 11.91
N THR A 436 32.24 -24.53 11.96
CA THR A 436 32.91 -23.45 11.22
C THR A 436 34.11 -22.93 11.98
N ASP A 437 35.25 -22.77 11.30
CA ASP A 437 36.49 -22.19 11.84
C ASP A 437 36.85 -20.89 11.09
N TYR A 438 36.85 -19.78 11.82
CA TYR A 438 37.23 -18.45 11.29
C TYR A 438 38.68 -18.40 10.79
N GLY A 439 39.50 -19.39 11.14
CA GLY A 439 40.85 -19.60 10.64
C GLY A 439 40.92 -20.02 9.17
N GLY A 440 39.78 -20.31 8.53
CA GLY A 440 39.71 -20.60 7.09
C GLY A 440 39.30 -22.03 6.76
N ARG A 441 38.54 -22.70 7.64
CA ARG A 441 38.17 -24.12 7.49
C ARG A 441 36.72 -24.38 7.84
N LEU A 442 36.19 -25.45 7.28
CA LEU A 442 35.00 -26.15 7.75
C LEU A 442 35.43 -27.53 8.23
N LEU A 443 35.08 -27.87 9.47
CA LEU A 443 35.46 -29.12 10.12
C LEU A 443 34.24 -30.02 10.28
N THR A 444 34.45 -31.33 10.28
CA THR A 444 33.46 -32.30 10.78
C THR A 444 34.01 -33.04 11.99
N VAL A 445 33.15 -33.28 12.96
CA VAL A 445 33.43 -34.00 14.22
C VAL A 445 32.50 -35.20 14.28
N ASP A 446 33.07 -36.37 14.57
CA ASP A 446 32.27 -37.58 14.82
C ASP A 446 31.68 -37.52 16.24
N LEU A 447 30.35 -37.59 16.33
CA LEU A 447 29.63 -37.48 17.60
C LEU A 447 29.60 -38.81 18.35
N SER A 448 29.86 -39.92 17.67
CA SER A 448 29.90 -41.26 18.26
C SER A 448 31.28 -41.60 18.84
N GLU A 449 32.34 -40.95 18.34
CA GLU A 449 33.72 -41.11 18.79
C GLU A 449 34.36 -39.77 19.18
N PRO A 450 34.07 -39.22 20.37
CA PRO A 450 34.60 -37.91 20.83
C PRO A 450 36.13 -37.80 20.88
N SER A 451 36.84 -38.94 20.89
CA SER A 451 38.30 -38.98 20.83
C SER A 451 38.87 -38.87 19.41
N ALA A 452 38.03 -39.00 18.38
CA ALA A 452 38.46 -38.90 17.00
C ALA A 452 38.90 -37.47 16.67
N ALA A 453 39.97 -37.34 15.88
CA ALA A 453 40.42 -36.03 15.42
C ALA A 453 39.39 -35.41 14.45
N PRO A 454 39.10 -34.10 14.56
CA PRO A 454 38.26 -33.40 13.61
C PRO A 454 38.83 -33.48 12.19
N VAL A 455 37.96 -33.71 11.20
CA VAL A 455 38.35 -33.80 9.79
C VAL A 455 38.03 -32.49 9.07
N VAL A 456 38.96 -32.02 8.25
CA VAL A 456 38.74 -30.81 7.42
C VAL A 456 37.91 -31.19 6.20
N VAL A 457 36.72 -30.61 6.08
CA VAL A 457 35.78 -30.83 4.98
C VAL A 457 36.02 -29.83 3.85
N ALA A 458 36.34 -28.58 4.21
CA ALA A 458 36.70 -27.54 3.25
C ALA A 458 37.73 -26.58 3.84
N GLU A 459 38.56 -26.00 2.97
CA GLU A 459 39.60 -25.03 3.32
C GLU A 459 39.44 -23.74 2.50
N LYS A 460 40.16 -22.69 2.92
CA LYS A 460 40.19 -21.36 2.26
C LYS A 460 38.83 -20.64 2.29
N ILE A 461 37.97 -21.01 3.23
CA ILE A 461 36.67 -20.37 3.47
C ILE A 461 36.69 -19.79 4.87
N ARG A 462 36.52 -18.47 5.02
CA ARG A 462 36.50 -17.83 6.34
C ARG A 462 35.13 -18.03 7.01
N ALA A 463 34.88 -19.28 7.37
CA ALA A 463 33.57 -19.79 7.73
C ALA A 463 33.04 -19.14 9.02
N TYR A 464 31.82 -18.59 8.93
CA TYR A 464 31.16 -17.93 10.05
C TYR A 464 29.83 -18.57 10.44
N GLY A 465 29.01 -18.95 9.47
CA GLY A 465 27.74 -19.66 9.68
C GLY A 465 27.68 -20.89 8.78
N VAL A 466 26.91 -21.90 9.21
CA VAL A 466 26.75 -23.14 8.46
C VAL A 466 25.30 -23.64 8.54
N ALA A 467 24.76 -24.06 7.40
CA ALA A 467 23.48 -24.76 7.31
C ALA A 467 23.59 -25.97 6.37
N LEU A 468 22.82 -27.02 6.66
CA LEU A 468 22.86 -28.30 5.96
C LEU A 468 21.56 -28.52 5.20
N ASP A 469 21.68 -28.96 3.95
CA ASP A 469 20.60 -29.53 3.15
C ASP A 469 20.99 -30.98 2.82
N LEU A 470 20.81 -31.84 3.82
CA LEU A 470 21.21 -33.25 3.78
C LEU A 470 20.49 -34.06 2.69
N PRO A 471 19.17 -33.90 2.45
CA PRO A 471 18.48 -34.63 1.37
C PRO A 471 19.08 -34.39 -0.01
N ASN A 472 19.63 -33.20 -0.26
CA ASN A 472 20.29 -32.86 -1.51
C ASN A 472 21.83 -32.97 -1.45
N HIS A 473 22.39 -33.45 -0.35
CA HIS A 473 23.84 -33.53 -0.09
C HIS A 473 24.56 -32.19 -0.28
N ARG A 474 23.99 -31.10 0.27
CA ARG A 474 24.56 -29.75 0.16
C ARG A 474 24.85 -29.15 1.54
N ILE A 475 25.89 -28.32 1.59
CA ILE A 475 26.22 -27.49 2.76
C ILE A 475 26.40 -26.05 2.33
N TYR A 476 25.80 -25.14 3.10
CA TYR A 476 25.84 -23.72 2.85
C TYR A 476 26.68 -23.06 3.93
N VAL A 477 27.74 -22.36 3.54
CA VAL A 477 28.71 -21.76 4.45
C VAL A 477 28.84 -20.27 4.17
N SER A 478 28.65 -19.45 5.20
CA SER A 478 28.92 -18.02 5.11
C SER A 478 30.43 -17.76 5.14
N ASP A 479 30.99 -17.29 4.02
CA ASP A 479 32.36 -16.76 3.96
C ASP A 479 32.36 -15.27 4.29
N TYR A 480 32.73 -14.98 5.53
CA TYR A 480 32.77 -13.62 6.05
C TYR A 480 33.73 -12.72 5.24
N LEU A 481 34.91 -13.22 4.85
CA LEU A 481 35.94 -12.41 4.22
C LEU A 481 35.66 -12.19 2.75
N ALA A 482 35.21 -13.24 2.05
CA ALA A 482 34.82 -13.13 0.65
C ALA A 482 33.50 -12.36 0.49
N GLY A 483 32.70 -12.25 1.55
CA GLY A 483 31.39 -11.61 1.52
C GLY A 483 30.42 -12.42 0.67
N LYS A 484 30.35 -13.73 0.90
CA LYS A 484 29.54 -14.65 0.10
C LYS A 484 28.87 -15.72 0.97
N LEU A 485 27.70 -16.17 0.57
CA LEU A 485 27.19 -17.50 0.92
C LEU A 485 27.74 -18.49 -0.11
N VAL A 486 28.34 -19.59 0.33
CA VAL A 486 28.96 -20.60 -0.55
C VAL A 486 28.23 -21.93 -0.39
N GLU A 487 27.79 -22.51 -1.51
CA GLU A 487 27.25 -23.87 -1.57
C GLU A 487 28.39 -24.84 -1.91
N LEU A 488 28.56 -25.87 -1.06
CA LEU A 488 29.49 -26.97 -1.29
C LEU A 488 28.73 -28.30 -1.43
N ASP A 489 29.28 -29.19 -2.23
CA ASP A 489 28.81 -30.57 -2.42
C ASP A 489 29.32 -31.49 -1.30
N LEU A 490 28.44 -32.23 -0.62
CA LEU A 490 28.78 -33.20 0.42
C LEU A 490 28.87 -34.65 -0.09
N SER A 491 28.80 -34.91 -1.39
CA SER A 491 28.82 -36.26 -1.98
C SER A 491 30.16 -37.01 -1.87
N GLY A 492 31.21 -36.39 -1.31
CA GLY A 492 32.53 -36.98 -1.09
C GLY A 492 33.18 -36.56 0.23
N GLY A 493 34.38 -37.10 0.54
CA GLY A 493 35.10 -36.80 1.79
C GLY A 493 35.67 -35.38 1.90
N SER A 494 35.71 -34.64 0.79
CA SER A 494 36.05 -33.21 0.73
C SER A 494 34.97 -32.47 -0.04
N ALA A 495 34.50 -31.34 0.48
CA ALA A 495 33.41 -30.61 -0.14
C ALA A 495 33.92 -29.62 -1.21
N GLU A 496 33.44 -29.78 -2.44
CA GLU A 496 33.78 -28.88 -3.55
C GLU A 496 32.76 -27.76 -3.68
N GLN A 497 33.24 -26.55 -3.98
CA GLN A 497 32.35 -25.41 -4.20
C GLN A 497 31.59 -25.56 -5.51
N ARG A 498 30.26 -25.48 -5.43
CA ARG A 498 29.36 -25.50 -6.59
C ARG A 498 28.92 -24.11 -7.01
N ARG A 499 28.48 -23.30 -6.05
CA ARG A 499 27.87 -21.99 -6.28
C ARG A 499 28.17 -21.02 -5.14
N SER A 500 28.03 -19.72 -5.40
CA SER A 500 28.10 -18.70 -4.36
C SER A 500 27.17 -17.52 -4.67
N TRP A 501 26.67 -16.87 -3.62
CA TRP A 501 25.85 -15.66 -3.69
C TRP A 501 26.53 -14.50 -2.94
N PRO A 502 26.50 -13.26 -3.45
CA PRO A 502 27.12 -12.14 -2.79
C PRO A 502 26.33 -11.75 -1.53
N VAL A 503 26.97 -11.78 -0.36
CA VAL A 503 26.39 -11.34 0.92
C VAL A 503 27.49 -10.71 1.75
N ARG A 504 27.50 -9.38 1.80
CA ARG A 504 28.56 -8.63 2.50
C ARG A 504 28.63 -9.05 3.97
N ASN A 505 29.83 -9.41 4.46
CA ASN A 505 30.07 -9.78 5.86
C ASN A 505 29.09 -10.87 6.38
N ALA A 506 28.78 -11.88 5.56
CA ALA A 506 27.87 -12.96 5.88
C ALA A 506 28.18 -13.62 7.24
N ALA A 507 27.15 -13.81 8.06
CA ALA A 507 27.23 -14.38 9.40
C ALA A 507 26.37 -15.65 9.52
N GLY A 508 25.36 -15.69 10.39
CA GLY A 508 24.47 -16.84 10.52
C GLY A 508 23.66 -17.09 9.25
N VAL A 509 23.41 -18.35 8.94
CA VAL A 509 22.61 -18.79 7.80
C VAL A 509 21.59 -19.82 8.26
N ALA A 510 20.37 -19.72 7.75
CA ALA A 510 19.34 -20.74 7.89
C ALA A 510 18.64 -20.95 6.55
N LEU A 511 18.12 -22.16 6.32
CA LEU A 511 17.53 -22.58 5.05
C LEU A 511 16.06 -22.92 5.26
N VAL A 512 15.22 -22.54 4.29
CA VAL A 512 13.83 -23.00 4.21
C VAL A 512 13.40 -23.06 2.74
N GLY A 513 13.01 -24.25 2.28
CA GLY A 513 12.74 -24.50 0.86
C GLY A 513 13.92 -24.08 -0.03
N ASP A 514 13.64 -23.34 -1.10
CA ASP A 514 14.65 -22.79 -2.02
C ASP A 514 15.21 -21.42 -1.57
N LYS A 515 15.06 -21.06 -0.29
CA LYS A 515 15.53 -19.79 0.26
C LYS A 515 16.59 -19.98 1.32
N ALA A 516 17.56 -19.07 1.35
CA ALA A 516 18.48 -18.89 2.47
C ALA A 516 18.26 -17.52 3.12
N TYR A 517 18.20 -17.50 4.44
CA TYR A 517 18.19 -16.30 5.25
C TYR A 517 19.54 -16.12 5.90
N VAL A 518 20.19 -14.98 5.69
CA VAL A 518 21.57 -14.73 6.10
C VAL A 518 21.68 -13.44 6.90
N GLY A 519 22.14 -13.56 8.14
CA GLY A 519 22.48 -12.42 8.99
C GLY A 519 23.82 -11.80 8.64
N GLN A 520 24.02 -10.54 9.00
CA GLN A 520 25.29 -9.84 8.80
C GLN A 520 26.09 -9.69 10.10
N TYR A 521 27.42 -9.75 10.01
CA TYR A 521 28.29 -9.52 11.17
C TYR A 521 28.38 -8.04 11.59
N GLY A 522 28.30 -7.09 10.65
CA GLY A 522 28.76 -5.72 10.86
C GLY A 522 27.69 -4.69 11.22
N ARG A 523 26.77 -4.44 10.30
CA ARG A 523 25.74 -3.39 10.35
C ARG A 523 24.36 -3.91 10.79
N GLY A 524 24.26 -5.21 11.08
CA GLY A 524 23.03 -5.84 11.57
C GLY A 524 21.95 -5.95 10.51
N GLU A 525 22.34 -6.04 9.24
CA GLU A 525 21.40 -6.36 8.16
C GLU A 525 21.08 -7.86 8.16
N PHE A 526 19.89 -8.19 7.67
CA PHE A 526 19.37 -9.55 7.55
C PHE A 526 18.76 -9.71 6.16
N TYR A 527 19.25 -10.69 5.42
CA TYR A 527 18.99 -10.84 4.00
C TYR A 527 18.25 -12.14 3.68
N GLU A 528 17.41 -12.10 2.66
CA GLU A 528 16.83 -13.25 1.97
C GLU A 528 17.55 -13.46 0.63
N ILE A 529 17.85 -14.71 0.33
CA ILE A 529 18.53 -15.14 -0.89
C ILE A 529 17.69 -16.23 -1.54
N ASP A 530 17.38 -16.04 -2.81
CA ASP A 530 16.79 -17.07 -3.66
C ASP A 530 17.90 -18.01 -4.17
N LEU A 531 17.85 -19.27 -3.74
CA LEU A 531 18.84 -20.29 -4.12
C LEU A 531 18.54 -20.89 -5.51
N ALA A 532 17.29 -20.79 -5.98
CA ALA A 532 16.85 -21.32 -7.27
C ALA A 532 17.06 -20.32 -8.42
N ALA A 533 17.06 -19.02 -8.15
CA ALA A 533 17.28 -17.98 -9.16
C ALA A 533 18.55 -18.26 -9.97
N GLU A 534 18.48 -18.15 -11.30
CA GLU A 534 19.65 -18.29 -12.19
C GLU A 534 20.35 -16.93 -12.35
N GLY A 535 21.63 -16.84 -11.94
CA GLY A 535 22.43 -15.61 -12.01
C GLY A 535 22.93 -15.09 -10.67
N GLU A 536 23.51 -13.89 -10.67
CA GLU A 536 23.95 -13.14 -9.49
C GLU A 536 22.90 -12.09 -9.08
N GLU A 537 21.69 -12.54 -8.73
CA GLU A 537 20.73 -11.61 -8.14
C GLU A 537 21.24 -11.11 -6.77
N PRO A 538 21.11 -9.80 -6.48
CA PRO A 538 21.52 -9.27 -5.19
C PRO A 538 20.60 -9.80 -4.08
N PRO A 539 21.15 -10.05 -2.88
CA PRO A 539 20.36 -10.44 -1.72
C PRO A 539 19.32 -9.37 -1.38
N ARG A 540 18.11 -9.79 -1.00
CA ARG A 540 17.01 -8.88 -0.63
C ARG A 540 17.09 -8.58 0.87
N GLU A 541 17.15 -7.30 1.24
CA GLU A 541 17.12 -6.91 2.65
C GLU A 541 15.73 -7.18 3.24
N VAL A 542 15.69 -7.93 4.33
CA VAL A 542 14.47 -8.22 5.10
C VAL A 542 14.38 -7.29 6.30
N ALA A 543 15.49 -7.09 7.01
CA ALA A 543 15.55 -6.25 8.20
C ALA A 543 16.95 -5.68 8.41
N SER A 544 17.05 -4.61 9.19
CA SER A 544 18.31 -3.96 9.56
C SER A 544 18.31 -3.52 11.03
N ALA A 545 19.45 -3.01 11.51
CA ALA A 545 19.65 -2.59 12.91
C ALA A 545 19.59 -3.73 13.96
N LEU A 546 19.92 -4.97 13.56
CA LEU A 546 19.95 -6.17 14.43
C LEU A 546 21.31 -6.37 15.13
N GLY A 547 22.12 -5.31 15.22
CA GLY A 547 23.43 -5.32 15.88
C GLY A 547 24.53 -6.06 15.13
N GLN A 548 25.39 -6.79 15.85
CA GLN A 548 26.59 -7.42 15.30
C GLN A 548 26.56 -8.93 15.51
N SER A 549 27.06 -9.69 14.53
CA SER A 549 27.08 -11.17 14.56
C SER A 549 25.67 -11.79 14.59
N VAL A 550 24.84 -11.37 13.65
CA VAL A 550 23.45 -11.83 13.53
C VAL A 550 23.39 -13.33 13.23
N ARG A 551 22.75 -14.10 14.10
CA ARG A 551 22.35 -15.50 13.86
C ARG A 551 20.87 -15.59 13.63
N VAL A 552 20.44 -16.63 12.93
CA VAL A 552 19.05 -16.83 12.54
C VAL A 552 18.65 -18.27 12.79
N ALA A 553 17.46 -18.45 13.35
CA ALA A 553 16.72 -19.70 13.32
C ALA A 553 15.34 -19.42 12.72
N LEU A 554 14.83 -20.35 11.91
CA LEU A 554 13.59 -20.16 11.16
C LEU A 554 12.44 -20.96 11.78
N ASP A 555 11.31 -20.29 11.96
CA ASP A 555 10.04 -20.88 12.29
C ASP A 555 9.13 -20.89 11.04
N GLY A 556 9.24 -21.97 10.28
CA GLY A 556 8.61 -22.15 8.99
C GLY A 556 9.15 -21.17 7.95
N GLU A 557 8.27 -20.81 7.03
CA GLU A 557 8.51 -19.79 6.00
C GLU A 557 8.05 -18.39 6.44
N THR A 558 7.48 -18.27 7.65
CA THR A 558 6.74 -17.08 8.07
C THR A 558 7.50 -16.22 9.07
N THR A 559 8.40 -16.81 9.88
CA THR A 559 9.03 -16.09 11.00
C THR A 559 10.49 -16.50 11.17
N ALA A 560 11.34 -15.50 11.44
CA ALA A 560 12.73 -15.70 11.82
C ALA A 560 12.97 -15.21 13.24
N TYR A 561 13.71 -16.00 14.02
CA TYR A 561 14.25 -15.61 15.32
C TYR A 561 15.71 -15.26 15.16
N VAL A 562 16.03 -14.00 15.41
CA VAL A 562 17.28 -13.39 15.03
C VAL A 562 17.98 -12.82 16.25
N SER A 563 19.22 -13.26 16.49
CA SER A 563 19.99 -12.76 17.63
C SER A 563 20.61 -11.40 17.33
N ASP A 564 20.50 -10.51 18.31
CA ASP A 564 21.28 -9.28 18.43
C ASP A 564 22.20 -9.39 19.67
N PRO A 565 23.43 -9.92 19.50
CA PRO A 565 24.41 -10.00 20.59
C PRO A 565 24.79 -8.64 21.19
N GLY A 566 24.73 -7.56 20.39
CA GLY A 566 25.14 -6.21 20.79
C GLY A 566 24.07 -5.51 21.62
N GLY A 567 22.82 -5.60 21.19
CA GLY A 567 21.63 -5.13 21.91
C GLY A 567 21.14 -6.07 23.00
N ARG A 568 21.70 -7.29 23.09
CA ARG A 568 21.36 -8.32 24.10
C ARG A 568 19.91 -8.77 24.00
N ARG A 569 19.43 -8.92 22.75
CA ARG A 569 18.03 -9.16 22.42
C ARG A 569 17.89 -10.28 21.42
N LEU A 570 16.75 -10.96 21.49
CA LEU A 570 16.25 -11.83 20.43
C LEU A 570 15.09 -11.10 19.75
N HIS A 571 15.18 -10.99 18.42
CA HIS A 571 14.16 -10.39 17.59
C HIS A 571 13.37 -11.48 16.87
N GLU A 572 12.05 -11.40 16.96
CA GLU A 572 11.14 -12.07 16.04
C GLU A 572 10.96 -11.16 14.82
N ILE A 573 11.17 -11.70 13.63
CA ILE A 573 11.08 -10.99 12.35
C ILE A 573 10.09 -11.70 11.44
N ALA A 574 9.09 -10.97 10.96
CA ALA A 574 8.13 -11.50 9.99
C ALA A 574 8.77 -11.65 8.59
N LEU A 575 8.63 -12.83 8.00
CA LEU A 575 9.15 -13.18 6.67
C LEU A 575 8.06 -13.17 5.58
N THR A 576 6.79 -13.19 5.99
CA THR A 576 5.62 -13.16 5.11
C THR A 576 5.61 -11.91 4.24
N GLU A 577 5.42 -12.08 2.93
CA GLU A 577 5.33 -10.97 1.97
C GLU A 577 4.21 -9.98 2.33
N GLY A 578 4.44 -8.70 2.02
CA GLY A 578 3.50 -7.62 2.29
C GLY A 578 4.03 -6.61 3.31
N ALA A 579 3.14 -5.77 3.84
CA ALA A 579 3.52 -4.65 4.70
C ALA A 579 4.17 -5.06 6.02
N ALA A 580 3.94 -6.30 6.48
CA ALA A 580 4.53 -6.83 7.70
C ALA A 580 5.94 -7.41 7.50
N LYS A 581 6.40 -7.64 6.26
CA LYS A 581 7.72 -8.21 5.99
C LYS A 581 8.80 -7.32 6.62
N GLY A 582 9.68 -7.92 7.43
CA GLY A 582 10.73 -7.20 8.13
C GLY A 582 10.32 -6.51 9.42
N HIS A 583 9.05 -6.60 9.84
CA HIS A 583 8.65 -6.13 11.17
C HIS A 583 9.42 -6.88 12.25
N GLN A 584 10.04 -6.12 13.14
CA GLN A 584 10.88 -6.64 14.22
C GLN A 584 10.17 -6.46 15.55
N ARG A 585 10.14 -7.51 16.36
CA ARG A 585 9.64 -7.49 17.73
C ARG A 585 10.69 -8.10 18.66
N VAL A 586 11.05 -7.39 19.73
CA VAL A 586 11.89 -7.99 20.78
C VAL A 586 11.07 -9.03 21.54
N VAL A 587 11.56 -10.26 21.58
CA VAL A 587 10.86 -11.38 22.23
C VAL A 587 11.58 -11.94 23.45
N VAL A 588 12.90 -11.75 23.52
CA VAL A 588 13.71 -12.06 24.70
C VAL A 588 14.73 -10.92 24.88
N ASP A 589 14.90 -10.46 26.10
CA ASP A 589 15.91 -9.49 26.50
C ASP A 589 16.47 -9.83 27.90
N GLY A 590 17.42 -9.03 28.39
CA GLY A 590 17.91 -9.12 29.77
C GLY A 590 18.79 -10.33 30.12
N ILE A 591 19.01 -11.29 29.21
CA ILE A 591 19.73 -12.54 29.52
C ILE A 591 21.23 -12.55 29.16
N GLY A 592 21.76 -11.48 28.59
CA GLY A 592 23.16 -11.35 28.18
C GLY A 592 23.34 -11.22 26.67
N SER A 593 24.58 -11.36 26.18
CA SER A 593 24.86 -11.29 24.75
C SER A 593 24.45 -12.57 24.03
N ILE A 594 23.18 -12.64 23.63
CA ILE A 594 22.57 -13.77 22.89
C ILE A 594 23.32 -13.98 21.57
N CYS A 595 23.77 -15.20 21.29
CA CYS A 595 24.50 -15.55 20.08
C CYS A 595 23.76 -16.63 19.28
N GLY A 596 23.83 -17.87 19.74
CA GLY A 596 23.19 -19.02 19.11
C GLY A 596 21.71 -19.08 19.45
N VAL A 597 20.91 -19.45 18.46
CA VAL A 597 19.46 -19.57 18.54
C VAL A 597 19.08 -20.88 17.89
N ALA A 598 18.27 -21.69 18.57
CA ALA A 598 17.68 -22.90 18.00
C ALA A 598 16.27 -23.08 18.56
N LEU A 599 15.39 -23.70 17.78
CA LEU A 599 13.96 -23.81 18.09
C LEU A 599 13.58 -25.27 18.31
N ASP A 600 12.68 -25.49 19.25
CA ASP A 600 11.91 -26.71 19.43
C ASP A 600 10.43 -26.34 19.28
N ARG A 601 9.87 -26.67 18.12
CA ARG A 601 8.48 -26.33 17.79
C ARG A 601 7.48 -27.20 18.54
N ASP A 602 7.86 -28.42 18.87
CA ASP A 602 6.95 -29.38 19.49
C ASP A 602 6.65 -29.00 20.95
N GLU A 603 7.63 -28.39 21.63
CA GLU A 603 7.49 -27.92 23.01
C GLU A 603 7.29 -26.39 23.16
N ASP A 604 7.19 -25.62 22.05
CA ASP A 604 7.19 -24.15 22.06
C ASP A 604 8.37 -23.57 22.86
N LEU A 605 9.58 -24.05 22.55
CA LEU A 605 10.81 -23.62 23.21
C LEU A 605 11.79 -22.98 22.23
N VAL A 606 12.42 -21.91 22.68
CA VAL A 606 13.59 -21.31 22.05
C VAL A 606 14.79 -21.52 22.96
N TYR A 607 15.83 -22.16 22.42
CA TYR A 607 17.11 -22.35 23.09
C TYR A 607 18.10 -21.27 22.65
N LEU A 608 18.81 -20.72 23.62
CA LEU A 608 19.68 -19.56 23.45
C LEU A 608 21.03 -19.79 24.11
N THR A 609 22.12 -19.51 23.40
CA THR A 609 23.45 -19.40 24.00
C THR A 609 23.83 -17.94 24.18
N THR A 610 24.66 -17.67 25.19
CA THR A 610 25.18 -16.32 25.42
C THR A 610 26.70 -16.32 25.49
N ARG A 611 27.34 -15.18 25.17
CA ARG A 611 28.82 -15.04 25.24
C ARG A 611 29.37 -15.25 26.64
N GLU A 612 28.53 -15.13 27.67
CA GLU A 612 28.85 -15.41 29.05
C GLU A 612 28.91 -16.93 29.36
N GLY A 613 28.64 -17.79 28.37
CA GLY A 613 28.80 -19.23 28.48
C GLY A 613 27.63 -19.94 29.11
N ARG A 614 26.43 -19.43 28.84
CA ARG A 614 25.16 -19.95 29.33
C ARG A 614 24.37 -20.57 28.18
N LEU A 615 23.63 -21.62 28.48
CA LEU A 615 22.55 -22.16 27.65
C LEU A 615 21.24 -21.96 28.41
N LEU A 616 20.27 -21.31 27.77
CA LEU A 616 18.95 -21.02 28.33
C LEU A 616 17.85 -21.55 27.41
N LYS A 617 16.66 -21.78 27.96
CA LYS A 617 15.41 -21.97 27.22
C LYS A 617 14.37 -20.92 27.58
N ALA A 618 13.59 -20.48 26.60
CA ALA A 618 12.45 -19.59 26.78
C ALA A 618 11.20 -20.23 26.17
N SER A 619 10.06 -20.16 26.86
CA SER A 619 8.78 -20.71 26.42
C SER A 619 7.75 -19.60 26.14
N GLY A 620 6.72 -19.86 25.33
CA GLY A 620 5.73 -18.84 24.96
C GLY A 620 6.29 -17.79 24.00
N VAL A 621 7.32 -18.18 23.24
CA VAL A 621 8.06 -17.30 22.32
C VAL A 621 7.70 -17.63 20.87
N LEU A 622 7.43 -18.90 20.55
CA LEU A 622 6.93 -19.28 19.23
C LEU A 622 5.45 -18.89 19.12
N LYS A 623 5.03 -18.44 17.94
CA LYS A 623 3.62 -18.14 17.69
C LYS A 623 2.90 -19.44 17.38
N ASP A 624 1.77 -19.65 18.04
CA ASP A 624 0.88 -20.77 17.74
C ASP A 624 0.28 -20.56 16.34
N PRO A 625 0.51 -21.47 15.37
CA PRO A 625 0.00 -21.33 14.00
C PRO A 625 -1.54 -21.37 13.92
N SER A 626 -2.25 -21.70 15.01
CA SER A 626 -3.72 -21.69 15.06
C SER A 626 -4.38 -20.35 15.44
N ALA A 627 -3.62 -19.25 15.51
CA ALA A 627 -4.18 -17.93 15.87
C ALA A 627 -4.71 -17.10 14.67
N GLU A 628 -4.74 -17.66 13.46
CA GLU A 628 -5.41 -17.07 12.29
C GLU A 628 -6.51 -18.03 11.78
N GLU A 629 -7.68 -17.99 12.43
CA GLU A 629 -8.99 -18.29 11.80
C GLU A 629 -9.93 -17.08 11.96
#